data_AF-A0AAD1CJK2-F1
#
_entry.id   AF-A0AAD1CJK2-F1
#
_cell.length_a   1.000
_cell.length_b   1.000
_cell.length_c   1.000
_cell.angle_alpha   90.00
_cell.angle_beta   90.00
_cell.angle_gamma   90.00
#
_symmetry.space_group_name_H-M   'P 1'
#
loop_
_entity.id
_entity.type
_entity.pdbx_description
1 polymer ?
#
loop_
_entity_poly.entity_id
_entity_poly.type
_entity_poly.pdbx_seq_one_letter_code
_entity_poly.pdbx_strand_id
1 'polypeptide(L)'
;MQFKLSPLSKTLVSILTTVTMMGCNDSDSTVDSKDGYFDTTNPPNIFIKLPPTDGLTAKLSSAGEVSEPVQAKDGEAVVYYVTKPDQIRSNQFANYSLHIWNNDQCDRAADDMVNGAWDNTQNTPTGIDNLGPYWKINLKGGKSHCINFIVRDDKLSNVLGGDTQLDFNQISDRTASYLSGDTKAKDSREEAFVAISGVANAEGGDSN
;
A
#
# COMPACT_ATOMS: atom_id res chain seq x y z
N MET A 1 -3.19 -22.01 -44.63
CA MET A 1 -2.32 -21.51 -43.55
C MET A 1 -2.26 -22.58 -42.49
N GLN A 2 -1.05 -23.06 -42.18
CA GLN A 2 -0.81 -24.23 -41.35
C GLN A 2 -0.70 -23.83 -39.88
N PHE A 3 -1.45 -24.48 -39.00
CA PHE A 3 -1.23 -24.43 -37.55
C PHE A 3 -0.21 -25.51 -37.18
N LYS A 4 0.98 -25.09 -36.71
CA LYS A 4 1.98 -25.98 -36.10
C LYS A 4 1.81 -25.90 -34.58
N LEU A 5 1.32 -26.98 -33.98
CA LEU A 5 1.41 -27.25 -32.54
C LEU A 5 2.72 -28.01 -32.28
N SER A 6 3.55 -27.50 -31.37
CA SER A 6 4.80 -28.14 -30.91
C SER A 6 4.56 -29.03 -29.69
N PRO A 7 5.21 -30.20 -29.58
CA PRO A 7 4.96 -31.14 -28.51
C PRO A 7 5.97 -31.08 -27.34
N LEU A 8 5.46 -31.50 -26.19
CA LEU A 8 6.07 -32.37 -25.16
C LEU A 8 7.13 -31.83 -24.17
N SER A 9 6.67 -31.84 -22.91
CA SER A 9 7.31 -32.38 -21.69
C SER A 9 8.78 -32.03 -21.42
N LYS A 10 8.97 -31.04 -20.54
CA LYS A 10 10.21 -30.86 -19.80
C LYS A 10 10.20 -31.74 -18.54
N THR A 11 10.97 -32.82 -18.62
CA THR A 11 11.87 -33.36 -17.60
C THR A 11 11.61 -32.97 -16.14
N LEU A 12 11.01 -33.89 -15.37
CA LEU A 12 11.05 -33.91 -13.90
C LEU A 12 12.19 -34.85 -13.47
N VAL A 13 13.34 -34.28 -13.09
CA VAL A 13 14.40 -34.99 -12.34
C VAL A 13 14.99 -34.01 -11.33
N SER A 14 14.71 -34.22 -10.05
CA SER A 14 15.52 -33.75 -8.92
C SER A 14 15.06 -34.50 -7.67
N ILE A 15 15.63 -35.69 -7.43
CA ILE A 15 16.69 -35.96 -6.44
C ILE A 15 16.20 -35.75 -5.00
N LEU A 16 15.82 -36.89 -4.42
CA LEU A 16 15.58 -37.14 -3.01
C LEU A 16 16.86 -36.86 -2.20
N THR A 17 16.82 -35.92 -1.26
CA THR A 17 17.92 -35.71 -0.30
C THR A 17 17.38 -35.85 1.11
N THR A 18 17.67 -36.98 1.73
CA THR A 18 17.35 -37.31 3.13
C THR A 18 18.33 -36.59 4.03
N VAL A 19 17.87 -35.67 4.89
CA VAL A 19 18.69 -35.07 5.94
C VAL A 19 18.50 -35.87 7.22
N THR A 20 19.52 -36.62 7.62
CA THR A 20 19.64 -37.18 8.97
C THR A 20 20.21 -36.10 9.89
N MET A 21 19.39 -35.55 10.79
CA MET A 21 19.90 -34.77 11.93
C MET A 21 20.36 -35.74 13.02
N MET A 22 21.68 -35.91 13.14
CA MET A 22 22.36 -36.40 14.34
C MET A 22 23.54 -35.46 14.60
N GLY A 23 23.62 -34.93 15.82
CA GLY A 23 24.70 -34.07 16.25
C GLY A 23 24.37 -33.31 17.53
N CYS A 24 24.20 -34.04 18.63
CA CYS A 24 24.42 -33.47 19.95
C CYS A 24 25.90 -33.07 20.05
N ASN A 25 26.18 -31.82 20.40
CA ASN A 25 27.48 -31.44 20.93
C ASN A 25 27.26 -30.78 22.29
N ASP A 26 27.51 -31.57 23.34
CA ASP A 26 27.60 -31.10 24.71
C ASP A 26 28.75 -30.09 24.81
N SER A 27 28.43 -28.91 25.33
CA SER A 27 29.42 -28.02 25.92
C SER A 27 28.88 -27.60 27.27
N ASP A 28 29.32 -28.37 28.25
CA ASP A 28 29.11 -28.18 29.67
C ASP A 28 29.56 -26.77 30.07
N SER A 29 28.59 -25.96 30.53
CA SER A 29 28.87 -24.82 31.40
C SER A 29 27.85 -24.89 32.52
N THR A 30 28.38 -25.17 33.71
CA THR A 30 27.65 -25.37 34.94
C THR A 30 26.85 -24.13 35.30
N VAL A 31 25.54 -24.17 35.09
CA VAL A 31 24.61 -23.19 35.67
C VAL A 31 24.02 -23.85 36.92
N ASP A 32 24.54 -23.45 38.09
CA ASP A 32 23.99 -23.82 39.39
C ASP A 32 22.52 -23.39 39.42
N SER A 33 21.63 -24.38 39.28
CA SER A 33 20.20 -24.18 39.33
C SER A 33 19.82 -23.94 40.78
N LYS A 34 19.74 -22.67 41.17
CA LYS A 34 18.87 -22.26 42.27
C LYS A 34 17.82 -21.32 41.70
N ASP A 35 16.63 -21.89 41.55
CA ASP A 35 15.30 -21.28 41.59
C ASP A 35 15.22 -19.84 41.08
N GLY A 36 14.60 -19.67 39.90
CA GLY A 36 14.35 -18.38 39.24
C GLY A 36 13.44 -17.44 40.05
N TYR A 37 13.97 -16.88 41.13
CA TYR A 37 13.39 -15.77 41.86
C TYR A 37 13.78 -14.46 41.16
N PHE A 38 12.86 -13.87 40.42
CA PHE A 38 13.00 -12.51 39.89
C PHE A 38 12.66 -11.51 41.01
N ASP A 39 13.70 -10.98 41.67
CA ASP A 39 13.54 -9.89 42.63
C ASP A 39 13.23 -8.58 41.88
N THR A 40 11.96 -8.16 41.92
CA THR A 40 11.50 -6.91 41.30
C THR A 40 11.85 -5.67 42.12
N THR A 41 12.30 -5.82 43.36
CA THR A 41 12.73 -4.71 44.22
C THR A 41 14.19 -4.34 44.02
N ASN A 42 14.99 -5.26 43.44
CA ASN A 42 16.38 -5.00 43.09
C ASN A 42 16.78 -5.72 41.78
N PRO A 43 16.26 -5.28 40.62
CA PRO A 43 16.49 -5.94 39.36
C PRO A 43 17.98 -5.92 38.98
N PRO A 44 18.55 -7.05 38.49
CA PRO A 44 19.92 -7.07 38.00
C PRO A 44 20.07 -6.15 36.80
N ASN A 45 21.16 -5.38 36.77
CA ASN A 45 21.44 -4.47 35.67
C ASN A 45 21.97 -5.27 34.47
N ILE A 46 21.08 -5.66 33.56
CA ILE A 46 21.44 -6.40 32.35
C ILE A 46 22.00 -5.43 31.32
N PHE A 47 23.32 -5.35 31.21
CA PHE A 47 23.98 -4.61 30.14
C PHE A 47 24.01 -5.45 28.85
N ILE A 48 23.00 -5.27 28.00
CA ILE A 48 23.01 -5.80 26.64
C ILE A 48 24.00 -4.95 25.84
N LYS A 49 25.24 -5.42 25.67
CA LYS A 49 26.14 -4.88 24.65
C LYS A 49 25.64 -5.35 23.29
N LEU A 50 24.87 -4.50 22.62
CA LEU A 50 24.55 -4.69 21.21
C LEU A 50 25.88 -4.68 20.42
N PRO A 51 26.14 -5.68 19.56
CA PRO A 51 27.30 -5.63 18.68
C PRO A 51 27.19 -4.40 17.78
N PRO A 52 28.29 -3.70 17.49
CA PRO A 52 28.28 -2.61 16.53
C PRO A 52 27.81 -3.16 15.18
N THR A 53 26.70 -2.61 14.67
CA THR A 53 26.20 -2.96 13.34
C THR A 53 26.83 -2.01 12.32
N ASP A 54 27.75 -2.53 11.52
CA ASP A 54 28.31 -1.85 10.33
C ASP A 54 27.32 -1.77 9.16
N GLY A 55 26.04 -2.08 9.39
CA GLY A 55 25.00 -2.03 8.38
C GLY A 55 24.59 -0.60 8.05
N LEU A 56 24.36 -0.33 6.76
CA LEU A 56 23.64 0.87 6.32
C LEU A 56 22.35 0.99 7.12
N THR A 57 22.25 2.00 7.97
CA THR A 57 21.01 2.28 8.69
C THR A 57 20.02 2.84 7.68
N ALA A 58 19.01 2.04 7.31
CA ALA A 58 17.89 2.52 6.50
C ALA A 58 17.20 3.64 7.28
N LYS A 59 17.44 4.88 6.89
CA LYS A 59 16.66 6.01 7.35
C LYS A 59 15.47 6.12 6.43
N LEU A 60 14.26 6.07 6.98
CA LEU A 60 13.13 6.68 6.30
C LEU A 60 13.58 8.10 5.96
N SER A 61 13.50 8.49 4.68
CA SER A 61 13.75 9.88 4.31
C SER A 61 12.92 10.72 5.27
N SER A 62 13.53 11.75 5.85
CA SER A 62 12.82 12.75 6.65
C SER A 62 11.92 13.57 5.72
N ALA A 63 10.99 12.90 5.04
CA ALA A 63 9.79 13.52 4.55
C ALA A 63 9.20 14.22 5.78
N GLY A 64 8.97 15.52 5.68
CA GLY A 64 8.21 16.22 6.72
C GLY A 64 6.89 15.49 7.00
N GLU A 65 6.21 15.87 8.07
CA GLU A 65 4.90 15.33 8.43
C GLU A 65 4.02 15.14 7.16
N VAL A 66 3.65 13.89 6.89
CA VAL A 66 2.68 13.60 5.83
C VAL A 66 1.35 14.17 6.34
N SER A 67 0.72 14.99 5.51
CA SER A 67 -0.46 15.76 5.90
C SER A 67 -1.63 15.33 5.04
N GLU A 68 -2.81 15.25 5.65
CA GLU A 68 -4.09 15.06 4.96
C GLU A 68 -4.81 16.41 4.88
N PRO A 69 -4.61 17.18 3.79
CA PRO A 69 -5.11 18.55 3.69
C PRO A 69 -6.64 18.64 3.78
N VAL A 70 -7.33 17.55 3.47
CA VAL A 70 -8.78 17.44 3.57
C VAL A 70 -9.20 16.09 4.16
N GLN A 71 -10.27 16.10 4.94
CA GLN A 71 -10.93 14.91 5.45
C GLN A 71 -12.37 14.89 4.94
N ALA A 72 -12.90 13.70 4.70
CA ALA A 72 -14.29 13.55 4.29
C ALA A 72 -15.23 14.05 5.39
N LYS A 73 -16.19 14.88 5.00
CA LYS A 73 -17.29 15.31 5.88
C LYS A 73 -18.52 14.42 5.67
N ASP A 74 -19.59 14.73 6.39
CA ASP A 74 -20.89 14.10 6.18
C ASP A 74 -21.33 14.25 4.72
N GLY A 75 -21.68 13.13 4.09
CA GLY A 75 -22.06 13.11 2.67
C GLY A 75 -20.90 13.24 1.69
N GLU A 76 -19.64 13.15 2.14
CA GLU A 76 -18.46 13.18 1.28
C GLU A 76 -17.61 11.91 1.46
N ALA A 77 -16.80 11.59 0.45
CA ALA A 77 -15.62 10.74 0.55
C ALA A 77 -14.41 11.50 0.00
N VAL A 78 -13.21 11.14 0.47
CA VAL A 78 -11.95 11.71 0.00
C VAL A 78 -11.06 10.60 -0.52
N VAL A 79 -10.49 10.82 -1.70
CA VAL A 79 -9.52 9.92 -2.32
C VAL A 79 -8.23 10.68 -2.56
N TYR A 80 -7.13 10.14 -2.05
CA TYR A 80 -5.77 10.58 -2.34
C TYR A 80 -5.10 9.60 -3.30
N TYR A 81 -4.43 10.11 -4.34
CA TYR A 81 -3.46 9.33 -5.10
C TYR A 81 -2.06 9.76 -4.66
N VAL A 82 -1.37 8.87 -3.95
CA VAL A 82 -0.09 9.17 -3.31
C VAL A 82 1.06 8.73 -4.21
N THR A 83 1.98 9.66 -4.44
CA THR A 83 3.16 9.50 -5.29
C THR A 83 4.40 9.96 -4.52
N LYS A 84 5.59 9.56 -5.01
CA LYS A 84 6.83 10.00 -4.38
C LYS A 84 7.08 11.50 -4.70
N PRO A 85 7.50 12.32 -3.73
CA PRO A 85 7.72 13.75 -3.94
C PRO A 85 8.67 14.09 -5.09
N ASP A 86 9.69 13.26 -5.32
CA ASP A 86 10.69 13.42 -6.40
C ASP A 86 10.11 13.16 -7.80
N GLN A 87 8.96 12.50 -7.88
CA GLN A 87 8.24 12.23 -9.12
C GLN A 87 7.21 13.31 -9.47
N ILE A 88 7.05 14.34 -8.63
CA ILE A 88 6.08 15.41 -8.86
C ILE A 88 6.75 16.59 -9.57
N ARG A 89 6.35 16.85 -10.81
CA ARG A 89 6.60 18.11 -11.50
C ARG A 89 5.39 19.02 -11.41
N SER A 90 5.60 20.32 -11.31
CA SER A 90 4.52 21.32 -11.32
C SER A 90 3.61 21.08 -12.53
N ASN A 91 2.30 20.91 -12.29
CA ASN A 91 1.22 20.60 -13.25
C ASN A 91 0.93 19.13 -13.62
N GLN A 92 1.73 18.17 -13.14
CA GLN A 92 1.67 16.76 -13.60
C GLN A 92 0.31 16.06 -13.39
N PHE A 93 -0.52 16.56 -12.47
CA PHE A 93 -1.81 15.96 -12.14
C PHE A 93 -3.02 16.82 -12.52
N ALA A 94 -2.82 17.97 -13.16
CA ALA A 94 -3.92 18.90 -13.46
C ALA A 94 -4.98 18.28 -14.39
N ASN A 95 -4.56 17.36 -15.27
CA ASN A 95 -5.43 16.67 -16.21
C ASN A 95 -5.82 15.25 -15.75
N TYR A 96 -5.44 14.86 -14.53
CA TYR A 96 -5.94 13.59 -13.97
C TYR A 96 -7.44 13.71 -13.71
N SER A 97 -8.15 12.60 -13.65
CA SER A 97 -9.56 12.61 -13.30
C SER A 97 -10.01 11.29 -12.69
N LEU A 98 -11.13 11.32 -11.96
CA LEU A 98 -11.82 10.11 -11.56
C LEU A 98 -12.85 9.71 -12.61
N HIS A 99 -12.88 8.42 -12.96
CA HIS A 99 -14.04 7.80 -13.58
C HIS A 99 -14.83 7.08 -12.48
N ILE A 100 -16.04 7.55 -12.20
CA ILE A 100 -16.90 7.12 -11.08
C ILE A 100 -18.20 6.56 -11.67
N TRP A 101 -18.68 5.46 -11.11
CA TRP A 101 -19.94 4.84 -11.51
C TRP A 101 -20.65 4.18 -10.32
N ASN A 102 -21.97 4.06 -10.45
CA ASN A 102 -22.81 3.29 -9.53
C ASN A 102 -23.27 1.99 -10.20
N ASN A 103 -23.41 0.94 -9.40
CA ASN A 103 -23.99 -0.35 -9.79
C ASN A 103 -24.66 -1.01 -8.58
N ASP A 104 -25.11 -2.26 -8.72
CA ASP A 104 -25.81 -2.98 -7.64
C ASP A 104 -24.93 -3.25 -6.41
N GLN A 105 -23.60 -3.17 -6.53
CA GLN A 105 -22.66 -3.39 -5.43
C GLN A 105 -22.31 -2.09 -4.72
N CYS A 106 -22.09 -1.00 -5.46
CA CYS A 106 -21.78 0.31 -4.91
C CYS A 106 -22.63 1.40 -5.55
N ASP A 107 -23.47 2.05 -4.75
CA ASP A 107 -24.49 3.00 -5.21
C ASP A 107 -24.41 4.38 -4.55
N ARG A 108 -23.32 4.67 -3.84
CA ARG A 108 -23.20 5.85 -2.97
C ARG A 108 -22.72 7.11 -3.67
N ALA A 109 -22.17 7.05 -4.88
CA ALA A 109 -21.70 8.26 -5.57
C ALA A 109 -22.89 9.13 -5.98
N ALA A 110 -22.83 10.43 -5.73
CA ALA A 110 -23.87 11.36 -6.17
C ALA A 110 -24.01 11.36 -7.70
N ASP A 111 -25.22 11.67 -8.19
CA ASP A 111 -25.55 11.51 -9.62
C ASP A 111 -24.73 12.45 -10.52
N ASP A 112 -24.34 13.62 -10.00
CA ASP A 112 -23.46 14.59 -10.68
C ASP A 112 -22.00 14.13 -10.75
N MET A 113 -21.59 13.18 -9.90
CA MET A 113 -20.24 12.60 -9.91
C MET A 113 -20.12 11.44 -10.91
N VAL A 114 -21.22 10.79 -11.30
CA VAL A 114 -21.18 9.64 -12.22
C VAL A 114 -20.84 10.09 -13.63
N ASN A 115 -19.77 9.55 -14.22
CA ASN A 115 -19.27 10.01 -15.52
C ASN A 115 -20.14 9.57 -16.70
N GLY A 116 -20.74 8.38 -16.62
CA GLY A 116 -21.50 7.74 -17.70
C GLY A 116 -20.63 7.24 -18.85
N ALA A 117 -19.97 8.15 -19.56
CA ALA A 117 -19.04 7.83 -20.64
C ALA A 117 -17.60 7.72 -20.12
N TRP A 118 -16.80 6.85 -20.72
CA TRP A 118 -15.38 6.73 -20.36
C TRP A 118 -14.64 8.04 -20.60
N ASP A 119 -14.80 8.71 -21.72
CA ASP A 119 -14.06 9.95 -22.05
C ASP A 119 -14.50 11.21 -21.28
N ASN A 120 -15.55 11.14 -20.45
CA ASN A 120 -15.95 12.25 -19.58
C ASN A 120 -14.91 12.46 -18.46
N THR A 121 -14.26 13.63 -18.43
CA THR A 121 -13.22 14.01 -17.46
C THR A 121 -13.65 15.00 -16.38
N GLN A 122 -14.96 15.21 -16.19
CA GLN A 122 -15.50 16.25 -15.28
C GLN A 122 -14.94 16.21 -13.84
N ASN A 123 -14.63 15.02 -13.32
CA ASN A 123 -14.14 14.82 -11.95
C ASN A 123 -12.63 15.07 -11.84
N THR A 124 -12.23 16.32 -12.03
CA THR A 124 -10.84 16.79 -11.87
C THR A 124 -10.44 16.88 -10.38
N PRO A 125 -9.13 16.88 -10.03
CA PRO A 125 -8.69 16.96 -8.66
C PRO A 125 -9.23 18.19 -7.95
N THR A 126 -9.67 18.02 -6.71
CA THR A 126 -10.03 19.13 -5.82
C THR A 126 -8.79 19.95 -5.45
N GLY A 127 -7.64 19.29 -5.33
CA GLY A 127 -6.35 19.95 -5.14
C GLY A 127 -5.19 19.01 -5.43
N ILE A 128 -3.99 19.58 -5.46
CA ILE A 128 -2.73 18.89 -5.74
C ILE A 128 -1.69 19.46 -4.79
N ASP A 129 -0.95 18.59 -4.12
CA ASP A 129 0.16 18.97 -3.25
C ASP A 129 1.44 18.17 -3.57
N ASN A 130 2.40 18.20 -2.64
CA ASN A 130 3.70 17.56 -2.77
C ASN A 130 3.69 16.03 -2.63
N LEU A 131 2.53 15.40 -2.43
CA LEU A 131 2.38 13.95 -2.45
C LEU A 131 1.38 13.48 -3.51
N GLY A 132 0.66 14.38 -4.19
CA GLY A 132 -0.16 14.05 -5.35
C GLY A 132 -1.51 14.77 -5.37
N PRO A 133 -2.40 14.39 -6.31
CA PRO A 133 -3.76 14.92 -6.39
C PRO A 133 -4.67 14.26 -5.35
N TYR A 134 -5.75 14.99 -5.02
CA TYR A 134 -6.83 14.47 -4.21
C TYR A 134 -8.19 14.97 -4.69
N TRP A 135 -9.22 14.20 -4.39
CA TRP A 135 -10.60 14.45 -4.82
C TRP A 135 -11.53 14.40 -3.61
N LYS A 136 -12.48 15.33 -3.59
CA LYS A 136 -13.70 15.20 -2.80
C LYS A 136 -14.80 14.66 -3.69
N ILE A 137 -15.51 13.66 -3.19
CA ILE A 137 -16.56 12.95 -3.89
C ILE A 137 -17.84 13.16 -3.12
N ASN A 138 -18.81 13.82 -3.75
CA ASN A 138 -20.14 13.96 -3.17
C ASN A 138 -20.84 12.60 -3.15
N LEU A 139 -21.48 12.29 -2.03
CA LEU A 139 -22.22 11.05 -1.82
C LEU A 139 -23.72 11.32 -1.73
N LYS A 140 -24.51 10.36 -2.21
CA LYS A 140 -25.96 10.31 -2.02
C LYS A 140 -26.33 9.20 -1.04
N GLY A 141 -27.61 9.17 -0.66
CA GLY A 141 -28.21 8.01 -0.01
C GLY A 141 -28.12 6.78 -0.91
N GLY A 142 -27.92 5.59 -0.33
CA GLY A 142 -27.74 4.35 -1.05
C GLY A 142 -27.89 3.15 -0.12
N LYS A 143 -28.01 1.95 -0.69
CA LYS A 143 -28.10 0.69 0.06
C LYS A 143 -26.73 0.10 0.37
N SER A 144 -25.71 0.49 -0.39
CA SER A 144 -24.34 0.04 -0.17
C SER A 144 -23.59 0.94 0.80
N HIS A 145 -22.39 0.50 1.16
CA HIS A 145 -21.43 1.27 1.95
C HIS A 145 -20.16 1.51 1.12
N CYS A 146 -20.28 1.78 -0.18
CA CYS A 146 -19.10 1.93 -1.04
C CYS A 146 -19.35 2.76 -2.29
N ILE A 147 -18.26 3.21 -2.91
CA ILE A 147 -18.22 3.82 -4.25
C ILE A 147 -17.26 3.05 -5.16
N ASN A 148 -17.54 3.06 -6.46
CA ASN A 148 -16.60 2.58 -7.47
C ASN A 148 -15.93 3.75 -8.18
N PHE A 149 -14.63 3.63 -8.44
CA PHE A 149 -13.92 4.60 -9.24
C PHE A 149 -12.66 4.02 -9.90
N ILE A 150 -12.10 4.79 -10.82
CA ILE A 150 -10.76 4.61 -11.38
C ILE A 150 -10.06 5.96 -11.36
N VAL A 151 -8.81 6.00 -10.90
CA VAL A 151 -7.93 7.15 -11.07
C VAL A 151 -7.32 7.08 -12.46
N ARG A 152 -7.44 8.16 -13.23
CA ARG A 152 -6.93 8.25 -14.59
C ARG A 152 -5.91 9.35 -14.75
N ASP A 153 -4.88 9.05 -15.55
CA ASP A 153 -3.93 10.06 -16.02
C ASP A 153 -4.50 10.94 -17.15
N ASP A 154 -3.66 11.82 -17.68
CA ASP A 154 -3.98 12.74 -18.77
C ASP A 154 -4.34 12.03 -20.10
N LYS A 155 -4.00 10.75 -20.24
CA LYS A 155 -4.32 9.89 -21.39
C LYS A 155 -5.49 8.96 -21.11
N LEU A 156 -6.21 9.18 -20.02
CA LEU A 156 -7.30 8.34 -19.53
C LEU A 156 -6.85 6.92 -19.12
N SER A 157 -5.57 6.69 -18.88
CA SER A 157 -5.05 5.38 -18.46
C SER A 157 -5.37 5.13 -16.99
N ASN A 158 -5.80 3.92 -16.64
CA ASN A 158 -6.00 3.52 -15.25
C ASN A 158 -4.65 3.37 -14.53
N VAL A 159 -4.35 4.27 -13.58
CA VAL A 159 -3.08 4.25 -12.85
C VAL A 159 -3.07 3.30 -11.65
N LEU A 160 -4.24 2.86 -11.17
CA LEU A 160 -4.37 1.89 -10.07
C LEU A 160 -4.28 0.43 -10.55
N GLY A 161 -4.33 0.21 -11.87
CA GLY A 161 -4.21 -1.13 -12.47
C GLY A 161 -5.50 -1.96 -12.47
N GLY A 162 -6.61 -1.42 -11.98
CA GLY A 162 -7.91 -2.09 -12.01
C GLY A 162 -9.06 -1.23 -11.50
N ASP A 163 -10.27 -1.75 -11.61
CA ASP A 163 -11.48 -1.14 -11.05
C ASP A 163 -11.35 -1.11 -9.53
N THR A 164 -11.59 0.06 -8.93
CA THR A 164 -11.36 0.27 -7.50
C THR A 164 -12.68 0.51 -6.78
N GLN A 165 -12.79 -0.09 -5.59
CA GLN A 165 -13.89 0.12 -4.66
C GLN A 165 -13.34 0.73 -3.38
N LEU A 166 -13.94 1.83 -2.93
CA LEU A 166 -13.74 2.33 -1.56
C LEU A 166 -14.88 1.81 -0.71
N ASP A 167 -14.59 0.83 0.15
CA ASP A 167 -15.52 0.27 1.12
C ASP A 167 -15.48 1.06 2.44
N PHE A 168 -16.59 1.71 2.77
CA PHE A 168 -16.76 2.53 3.97
C PHE A 168 -16.88 1.70 5.25
N ASN A 169 -17.04 0.38 5.17
CA ASN A 169 -16.90 -0.49 6.34
C ASN A 169 -15.42 -0.78 6.66
N GLN A 170 -14.56 -0.77 5.64
CA GLN A 170 -13.11 -0.91 5.80
C GLN A 170 -12.48 0.42 6.21
N ILE A 171 -12.88 1.51 5.55
CA ILE A 171 -12.38 2.88 5.76
C ILE A 171 -13.54 3.74 6.27
N SER A 172 -13.75 3.72 7.58
CA SER A 172 -14.98 4.25 8.20
C SER A 172 -15.15 5.77 8.13
N ASP A 173 -14.04 6.50 8.06
CA ASP A 173 -14.02 7.95 7.89
C ASP A 173 -14.25 8.38 6.42
N ARG A 174 -14.18 7.43 5.48
CA ARG A 174 -14.31 7.61 4.02
C ARG A 174 -13.19 8.44 3.39
N THR A 175 -12.05 8.52 4.06
CA THR A 175 -10.83 9.14 3.54
C THR A 175 -9.81 8.04 3.26
N ALA A 176 -9.49 7.81 1.99
CA ALA A 176 -8.58 6.74 1.60
C ALA A 176 -7.47 7.22 0.70
N SER A 177 -6.33 6.54 0.81
CA SER A 177 -5.15 6.75 -0.03
C SER A 177 -4.85 5.54 -0.90
N TYR A 178 -4.42 5.80 -2.13
CA TYR A 178 -4.14 4.77 -3.14
C TYR A 178 -2.78 5.01 -3.79
N LEU A 179 -2.18 3.90 -4.23
CA LEU A 179 -0.86 3.88 -4.88
C LEU A 179 -0.99 3.40 -6.32
N SER A 180 -0.02 3.77 -7.15
CA SER A 180 0.01 3.27 -8.53
C SER A 180 0.08 1.75 -8.55
N GLY A 181 -0.80 1.12 -9.34
CA GLY A 181 -0.87 -0.34 -9.46
C GLY A 181 -1.46 -1.07 -8.25
N ASP A 182 -2.00 -0.36 -7.25
CA ASP A 182 -2.68 -0.97 -6.09
C ASP A 182 -4.12 -0.44 -5.99
N THR A 183 -5.09 -1.35 -6.08
CA THR A 183 -6.52 -1.03 -5.88
C THR A 183 -6.94 -1.10 -4.42
N LYS A 184 -6.04 -1.44 -3.50
CA LYS A 184 -6.34 -1.51 -2.06
C LYS A 184 -6.20 -0.15 -1.41
N ALA A 185 -7.26 0.27 -0.73
CA ALA A 185 -7.25 1.47 0.09
C ALA A 185 -6.23 1.35 1.24
N LYS A 186 -5.56 2.45 1.51
CA LYS A 186 -4.87 2.75 2.77
C LYS A 186 -5.71 3.74 3.55
N ASP A 187 -5.76 3.59 4.86
CA ASP A 187 -6.60 4.42 5.74
C ASP A 187 -6.05 5.84 5.87
N SER A 188 -4.76 6.04 5.56
CA SER A 188 -4.17 7.37 5.59
C SER A 188 -3.09 7.57 4.52
N ARG A 189 -2.77 8.83 4.23
CA ARG A 189 -1.66 9.17 3.34
C ARG A 189 -0.31 8.73 3.89
N GLU A 190 -0.14 8.74 5.21
CA GLU A 190 1.05 8.25 5.90
C GLU A 190 1.26 6.77 5.60
N GLU A 191 0.21 5.95 5.72
CA GLU A 191 0.27 4.52 5.42
C GLU A 191 0.67 4.27 3.96
N ALA A 192 0.05 4.99 3.03
CA ALA A 192 0.41 4.92 1.61
C ALA A 192 1.86 5.37 1.36
N PHE A 193 2.30 6.43 2.01
CA PHE A 193 3.66 6.95 1.88
C PHE A 193 4.72 5.98 2.42
N VAL A 194 4.44 5.33 3.56
CA VAL A 194 5.29 4.28 4.11
C VAL A 194 5.34 3.08 3.16
N ALA A 195 4.20 2.66 2.61
CA ALA A 195 4.15 1.55 1.67
C ALA A 195 4.98 1.80 0.41
N ILE A 196 4.84 2.96 -0.25
CA ILE A 196 5.61 3.29 -1.46
C ILE A 196 7.12 3.49 -1.18
N SER A 197 7.47 3.93 0.03
CA SER A 197 8.86 4.07 0.47
C SER A 197 9.50 2.72 0.84
N GLY A 198 8.71 1.81 1.42
CA GLY A 198 9.15 0.46 1.78
C GLY A 198 9.43 -0.43 0.57
N VAL A 199 8.60 -0.35 -0.48
CA VAL A 199 8.82 -1.08 -1.74
C VAL A 199 10.16 -0.70 -2.38
N ALA A 200 10.55 0.58 -2.32
CA ALA A 200 11.83 1.05 -2.87
C ALA A 200 13.06 0.48 -2.15
N ASN A 201 12.95 0.10 -0.88
CA ASN A 201 14.05 -0.50 -0.12
C ASN A 201 14.20 -2.01 -0.39
N ALA A 202 13.17 -2.67 -0.92
CA ALA A 202 13.24 -4.08 -1.28
C ALA A 202 13.86 -4.31 -2.68
N GLU A 203 13.87 -3.29 -3.55
CA GLU A 203 14.47 -3.36 -4.89
C GLU A 203 15.99 -3.14 -4.92
N GLY A 204 16.63 -2.87 -3.77
CA GLY A 204 18.07 -2.58 -3.65
C GLY A 204 18.97 -3.78 -3.29
N GLY A 205 18.44 -5.01 -3.32
CA GLY A 205 19.11 -6.21 -2.80
C GLY A 205 19.40 -7.29 -3.82
N ASP A 206 19.72 -6.95 -5.07
CA ASP A 206 20.31 -7.92 -6.01
C ASP A 206 21.22 -7.18 -7.01
N SER A 207 22.48 -6.99 -6.62
CA SER A 207 23.55 -6.58 -7.53
C SER A 207 24.78 -7.45 -7.29
N ASN A 208 24.88 -8.48 -8.13
CA ASN A 208 26.05 -9.20 -8.66
C ASN A 208 27.10 -9.77 -7.69
#